data_AF-A0A8H7RGP8-F1
#
_entry.id   AF-A0A8H7RGP8-F1
#
_cell.length_a   1.000
_cell.length_b   1.000
_cell.length_c   1.000
_cell.angle_alpha   90.00
_cell.angle_beta   90.00
_cell.angle_gamma   90.00
#
_symmetry.space_group_name_H-M   'P 1'
#
loop_
_entity.id
_entity.type
_entity.pdbx_description
1 polymer ?
#
loop_
_entity_poly.entity_id
_entity_poly.type
_entity_poly.pdbx_seq_one_letter_code
_entity_poly.pdbx_strand_id
1 'polypeptide(L)'
;MSVFPKETIKNVGESLGISNLKDEVATALAQDVEYRVHELIQEAAKFMRHSKRTKLSVDDINAALRVKNVDPLYGYTCGEAPKFRKTTVNANDIYFDDDEEVDFDSVLNKPLPKIPLDVTFTAHWLAIEGVQPAIPQNPTPSDAKAELLSKRAKNHASSNGITTDQVNVKPLVKHVLSKELQMYFERITEAVLSEDERLQSQAFESLRSDPGLHQLLPYFVQHIHKKVTQNHKNLDVLEAMLSMAFSLLNNKHLFVEPYLHQLIPPILSCLVGRTICENPQTQDHWSTRQRAATLIANICHQYGKAYHTLQPRITKTLLRAFLDPARPLTTQYGSIIGLDKIGTEVTRVLIAPNIKFYTENCLQLGLNSANSARVQEALKCKEALVTVLDHIAEQDDIVLKREKSEHDMEEDDPAPSEEEKKQLIDFVGETIGQAYLEKENRKSRVKSLIELAA
;
A
#
# COMPACT_ATOMS: atom_id res chain seq x y z
N MET A 1 23.36 -19.39 52.61
CA MET A 1 22.37 -19.24 53.68
C MET A 1 21.03 -19.01 53.03
N SER A 2 20.04 -19.84 53.34
CA SER A 2 18.68 -19.72 52.80
C SER A 2 18.05 -18.41 53.27
N VAL A 3 17.32 -17.73 52.39
CA VAL A 3 16.54 -16.53 52.76
C VAL A 3 15.27 -16.95 53.53
N PHE A 4 14.81 -18.20 53.35
CA PHE A 4 13.64 -18.74 54.02
C PHE A 4 13.91 -18.95 55.52
N PRO A 5 13.11 -18.35 56.43
CA PRO A 5 13.35 -18.41 57.86
C PRO A 5 13.03 -19.80 58.44
N LYS A 6 13.92 -20.30 59.30
CA LYS A 6 13.74 -21.59 60.00
C LYS A 6 12.52 -21.60 60.92
N GLU A 7 12.08 -20.43 61.38
CA GLU A 7 10.90 -20.26 62.24
C GLU A 7 9.60 -20.66 61.53
N THR A 8 9.45 -20.37 60.24
CA THR A 8 8.26 -20.77 59.47
C THR A 8 8.09 -22.29 59.43
N ILE A 9 9.19 -23.04 59.32
CA ILE A 9 9.15 -24.51 59.31
C ILE A 9 8.82 -25.06 60.68
N LYS A 10 9.33 -24.44 61.75
CA LYS A 10 8.96 -24.81 63.12
C LYS A 10 7.48 -24.56 63.37
N ASN A 11 6.95 -23.41 62.94
CA ASN A 11 5.51 -23.09 63.07
C ASN A 11 4.63 -24.09 62.32
N VAL A 12 5.04 -24.54 61.12
CA VAL A 12 4.33 -25.60 60.37
C VAL A 12 4.47 -26.97 61.06
N GLY A 13 5.61 -27.25 61.70
CA GLY A 13 5.77 -28.46 62.52
C GLY A 13 4.85 -28.47 63.74
N GLU A 14 4.73 -27.32 64.42
CA GLU A 14 3.85 -27.14 65.57
C GLU A 14 2.37 -27.25 65.20
N SER A 15 1.95 -26.76 64.02
CA SER A 15 0.57 -26.92 63.54
C SER A 15 0.19 -28.39 63.27
N LEU A 16 1.19 -29.23 62.96
CA LEU A 16 1.04 -30.68 62.83
C LEU A 16 1.19 -31.42 64.18
N GLY A 17 1.45 -30.71 65.29
CA GLY A 17 1.60 -31.27 66.63
C GLY A 17 3.02 -31.73 67.00
N ILE A 18 4.04 -31.38 66.20
CA ILE A 18 5.45 -31.73 66.47
C ILE A 18 6.12 -30.59 67.22
N SER A 19 6.22 -30.69 68.55
CA SER A 19 6.64 -29.57 69.42
C SER A 19 8.16 -29.33 69.48
N ASN A 20 9.00 -30.30 69.11
CA ASN A 20 10.46 -30.21 69.28
C ASN A 20 11.23 -30.62 68.01
N LEU A 21 11.20 -29.77 66.98
CA LEU A 21 12.01 -29.94 65.77
C LEU A 21 13.43 -29.40 65.98
N LYS A 22 14.45 -30.24 65.75
CA LYS A 22 15.87 -29.83 65.83
C LYS A 22 16.20 -28.73 64.80
N ASP A 23 16.99 -27.75 65.20
CA ASP A 23 17.37 -26.61 64.35
C ASP A 23 18.04 -27.02 63.03
N GLU A 24 18.90 -28.03 63.06
CA GLU A 24 19.59 -28.54 61.87
C GLU A 24 18.60 -29.06 60.81
N VAL A 25 17.56 -29.79 61.25
CA VAL A 25 16.52 -30.33 60.38
C VAL A 25 15.67 -29.20 59.79
N ALA A 26 15.30 -28.22 60.61
CA ALA A 26 14.57 -27.04 60.15
C ALA A 26 15.36 -26.25 59.08
N THR A 27 16.68 -26.11 59.26
CA THR A 27 17.53 -25.42 58.28
C THR A 27 17.71 -26.20 56.98
N ALA A 28 17.79 -27.53 57.03
CA ALA A 28 17.90 -28.37 55.84
C ALA A 28 16.60 -28.36 55.03
N LEU A 29 15.45 -28.46 55.72
CA LEU A 29 14.13 -28.35 55.08
C LEU A 29 13.89 -26.97 54.47
N ALA A 30 14.36 -25.89 55.10
CA ALA A 30 14.27 -24.54 54.54
C ALA A 30 14.99 -24.41 53.21
N GLN A 31 16.18 -25.01 53.10
CA GLN A 31 16.96 -25.01 51.87
C GLN A 31 16.27 -25.82 50.75
N ASP A 32 15.66 -26.97 51.08
CA ASP A 32 14.94 -27.77 50.09
C ASP A 32 13.66 -27.06 49.60
N VAL A 33 12.87 -26.48 50.52
CA VAL A 33 11.68 -25.68 50.15
C VAL A 33 12.06 -24.50 49.27
N GLU A 34 13.11 -23.77 49.63
CA GLU A 34 13.62 -22.66 48.81
C GLU A 34 14.02 -23.15 47.41
N TYR A 35 14.73 -24.27 47.30
CA TYR A 35 15.08 -24.87 46.01
C TYR A 35 13.84 -25.20 45.16
N ARG A 36 12.81 -25.81 45.76
CA ARG A 36 11.55 -26.13 45.06
C ARG A 36 10.79 -24.89 44.59
N VAL A 37 10.78 -23.83 45.40
CA VAL A 37 10.16 -22.55 45.01
C VAL A 37 10.89 -21.93 43.82
N HIS A 38 12.22 -21.92 43.84
CA HIS A 38 13.01 -21.42 42.70
C HIS A 38 12.78 -22.27 41.43
N GLU A 39 12.74 -23.59 41.56
CA GLU A 39 12.45 -24.51 40.45
C GLU A 39 11.07 -24.22 39.84
N LEU A 40 10.05 -24.00 40.67
CA LEU A 40 8.69 -23.68 40.23
C LEU A 40 8.64 -22.32 39.52
N ILE A 41 9.28 -21.29 40.09
CA ILE A 41 9.32 -19.94 39.51
C ILE A 41 10.04 -19.97 38.15
N GLN A 42 11.12 -20.74 38.02
CA GLN A 42 11.82 -20.89 36.74
C GLN A 42 10.92 -21.52 35.68
N GLU A 43 10.14 -22.52 36.03
CA GLU A 43 9.21 -23.17 35.10
C GLU A 43 8.05 -22.23 34.72
N ALA A 44 7.48 -21.52 35.70
CA ALA A 44 6.45 -20.52 35.46
C ALA A 44 6.96 -19.35 34.59
N ALA A 45 8.21 -18.93 34.76
CA ALA A 45 8.84 -17.92 33.92
C ALA A 45 8.99 -18.36 32.45
N LYS A 46 9.17 -19.67 32.19
CA LYS A 46 9.14 -20.20 30.82
C LYS A 46 7.74 -20.05 30.23
N PHE A 47 6.68 -20.41 30.96
CA PHE A 47 5.29 -20.21 30.51
C PHE A 47 4.97 -18.75 30.22
N MET A 48 5.42 -17.83 31.08
CA MET A 48 5.29 -16.39 30.88
C MET A 48 5.96 -15.93 29.58
N ARG A 49 7.19 -16.37 29.34
CA ARG A 49 7.96 -16.03 28.12
C ARG A 49 7.33 -16.62 26.86
N HIS A 50 6.85 -17.87 26.92
CA HIS A 50 6.14 -18.52 25.82
C HIS A 50 4.80 -17.84 25.52
N SER A 51 4.15 -17.28 26.54
CA SER A 51 2.95 -16.46 26.41
C SER A 51 3.23 -15.02 25.91
N LYS A 52 4.50 -14.67 25.63
CA LYS A 52 4.94 -13.32 25.20
C LYS A 52 4.57 -12.20 26.19
N ARG A 53 4.43 -12.53 27.47
CA ARG A 53 4.13 -11.56 28.55
C ARG A 53 5.40 -11.24 29.34
N THR A 54 5.42 -10.08 30.00
CA THR A 54 6.51 -9.66 30.89
C THR A 54 6.13 -9.70 32.38
N LYS A 55 4.83 -9.88 32.67
CA LYS A 55 4.30 -10.03 34.03
C LYS A 55 3.89 -11.48 34.24
N LEU A 56 4.36 -12.09 35.32
CA LEU A 56 4.01 -13.45 35.71
C LEU A 56 2.57 -13.47 36.25
N SER A 57 1.74 -14.36 35.73
CA SER A 57 0.36 -14.56 36.20
C SER A 57 0.24 -15.81 37.07
N VAL A 58 -0.85 -15.90 37.84
CA VAL A 58 -1.21 -17.09 38.63
C VAL A 58 -1.38 -18.32 37.72
N ASP A 59 -1.90 -18.12 36.51
CA ASP A 59 -2.09 -19.20 35.54
C ASP A 59 -0.75 -19.82 35.10
N ASP A 60 0.32 -19.02 35.02
CA ASP A 60 1.65 -19.50 34.66
C ASP A 60 2.22 -20.41 35.78
N ILE A 61 1.92 -20.08 37.04
CA ILE A 61 2.31 -20.89 38.21
C ILE A 61 1.48 -22.17 38.27
N ASN A 62 0.17 -22.09 38.04
CA ASN A 62 -0.71 -23.26 37.99
C ASN A 62 -0.32 -24.22 36.84
N ALA A 63 0.10 -23.70 35.70
CA ALA A 63 0.66 -24.52 34.62
C ALA A 63 1.99 -25.18 35.04
N ALA A 64 2.87 -24.46 35.72
CA ALA A 64 4.12 -25.00 36.25
C ALA A 64 3.90 -26.11 37.30
N LEU A 65 2.92 -25.94 38.20
CA LEU A 65 2.53 -26.96 39.18
C LEU A 65 2.06 -28.25 38.51
N ARG A 66 1.23 -28.13 37.46
CA ARG A 66 0.77 -29.28 36.67
C ARG A 66 1.93 -30.03 36.01
N VAL A 67 2.91 -29.31 35.46
CA VAL A 67 4.11 -29.94 34.85
C VAL A 67 4.95 -30.68 35.89
N LYS A 68 5.02 -30.16 37.12
CA LYS A 68 5.74 -30.78 38.23
C LYS A 68 4.94 -31.87 38.94
N ASN A 69 3.75 -32.22 38.44
CA ASN A 69 2.82 -33.17 39.05
C ASN A 69 2.45 -32.80 40.49
N VAL A 70 2.33 -31.50 40.77
CA VAL A 70 1.84 -30.96 42.03
C VAL A 70 0.39 -30.52 41.83
N ASP A 71 -0.44 -30.72 42.84
CA ASP A 71 -1.84 -30.33 42.80
C ASP A 71 -1.99 -28.81 42.58
N PRO A 72 -2.89 -28.37 41.67
CA PRO A 72 -3.13 -26.95 41.45
C PRO A 72 -3.66 -26.26 42.69
N LEU A 73 -3.22 -25.01 42.90
CA LEU A 73 -3.73 -24.17 43.98
C LEU A 73 -4.98 -23.43 43.51
N TYR A 74 -6.12 -23.79 44.10
CA TYR A 74 -7.41 -23.14 43.84
C TYR A 74 -7.61 -21.90 44.72
N GLY A 75 -8.51 -21.00 44.32
CA GLY A 75 -8.82 -19.76 45.06
C GLY A 75 -8.02 -18.54 44.65
N TYR A 76 -6.99 -18.69 43.81
CA TYR A 76 -6.20 -17.58 43.28
C TYR A 76 -6.63 -17.23 41.85
N THR A 77 -7.21 -16.04 41.65
CA THR A 77 -7.60 -15.56 40.32
C THR A 77 -6.89 -14.25 39.97
N CYS A 78 -6.71 -14.01 38.67
CA CYS A 78 -6.06 -12.80 38.17
C CYS A 78 -7.02 -11.61 38.31
N GLY A 79 -7.07 -10.97 39.47
CA GLY A 79 -7.89 -9.76 39.67
C GLY A 79 -7.95 -9.23 41.09
N GLU A 80 -7.91 -10.11 42.09
CA GLU A 80 -7.98 -9.73 43.51
C GLU A 80 -6.65 -10.07 44.19
N ALA A 81 -5.93 -9.03 44.64
CA ALA A 81 -4.75 -9.22 45.45
C ALA A 81 -5.20 -9.51 46.90
N PRO A 82 -4.73 -10.60 47.54
CA PRO A 82 -5.09 -10.89 48.93
C PRO A 82 -4.61 -9.75 49.84
N LYS A 83 -5.46 -9.37 50.79
CA LYS A 83 -5.18 -8.29 51.74
C LYS A 83 -4.71 -8.90 53.06
N PHE A 84 -3.39 -9.04 53.21
CA PHE A 84 -2.82 -9.53 54.45
C PHE A 84 -2.95 -8.49 55.58
N ARG A 85 -3.52 -8.91 56.71
CA ARG A 85 -3.56 -8.13 57.95
C ARG A 85 -2.52 -8.63 58.94
N LYS A 86 -1.86 -7.70 59.63
CA LYS A 86 -0.82 -7.98 60.63
C LYS A 86 -1.40 -7.89 62.04
N THR A 87 -1.21 -8.92 62.85
CA THR A 87 -1.50 -8.94 64.29
C THR A 87 -0.26 -9.41 65.05
N THR A 88 0.04 -8.78 66.19
CA THR A 88 1.17 -9.17 67.05
C THR A 88 0.69 -9.98 68.24
N VAL A 89 1.18 -11.21 68.39
CA VAL A 89 0.93 -12.08 69.55
C VAL A 89 2.27 -12.48 70.14
N ASN A 90 2.44 -12.30 71.45
CA ASN A 90 3.66 -12.71 72.19
C ASN A 90 4.99 -12.25 71.55
N ALA A 91 5.05 -10.99 71.11
CA ALA A 91 6.20 -10.37 70.43
C ALA A 91 6.56 -10.92 69.03
N ASN A 92 5.75 -11.82 68.47
CA ASN A 92 5.89 -12.29 67.09
C ASN A 92 4.84 -11.65 66.18
N ASP A 93 5.27 -11.27 64.97
CA ASP A 93 4.41 -10.72 63.92
C ASP A 93 3.71 -11.85 63.15
N ILE A 94 2.39 -11.93 63.23
CA ILE A 94 1.57 -12.92 62.51
C ILE A 94 0.78 -12.19 61.42
N TYR A 95 0.84 -12.72 60.21
CA TYR A 95 0.06 -12.25 59.07
C TYR A 95 -1.04 -13.28 58.78
N PHE A 96 -2.27 -12.81 58.63
CA PHE A 96 -3.41 -13.65 58.26
C PHE A 96 -4.19 -12.98 57.12
N ASP A 97 -4.97 -13.78 56.40
CA ASP A 97 -5.88 -13.28 55.35
C ASP A 97 -7.17 -12.80 56.01
N ASP A 98 -7.61 -11.59 55.66
CA ASP A 98 -8.85 -11.00 56.19
C ASP A 98 -10.00 -11.40 55.27
N ASP A 99 -10.59 -12.56 55.53
CA ASP A 99 -11.72 -13.10 54.78
C ASP A 99 -13.03 -12.48 55.29
N GLU A 100 -13.51 -11.43 54.61
CA GLU A 100 -14.83 -10.85 54.88
C GLU A 100 -15.94 -11.80 54.42
N GLU A 101 -16.81 -12.21 55.33
CA GLU A 101 -17.99 -13.00 55.00
C GLU A 101 -18.98 -12.15 54.18
N VAL A 102 -19.32 -12.60 52.98
CA VAL A 102 -20.24 -11.89 52.07
C VAL A 102 -21.55 -12.67 51.96
N ASP A 103 -22.68 -11.96 52.07
CA ASP A 103 -24.01 -12.55 51.94
C ASP A 103 -24.32 -12.95 50.48
N PHE A 104 -24.94 -14.11 50.30
CA PHE A 104 -25.24 -14.68 48.97
C PHE A 104 -26.17 -13.77 48.15
N ASP A 105 -27.13 -13.11 48.81
CA ASP A 105 -28.04 -12.19 48.15
C ASP A 105 -27.30 -10.99 47.55
N SER A 106 -26.20 -10.55 48.17
CA SER A 106 -25.37 -9.47 47.64
C SER A 106 -24.59 -9.88 46.38
N VAL A 107 -24.16 -11.16 46.30
CA VAL A 107 -23.45 -11.71 45.15
C VAL A 107 -24.41 -11.93 43.98
N LEU A 108 -25.61 -12.45 44.25
CA LEU A 108 -26.64 -12.68 43.22
C LEU A 108 -27.14 -11.39 42.57
N ASN A 109 -27.24 -10.31 43.36
CA ASN A 109 -27.68 -9.01 42.88
C ASN A 109 -26.54 -8.18 42.23
N LYS A 110 -25.31 -8.69 42.19
CA LYS A 110 -24.18 -7.99 41.58
C LYS A 110 -24.36 -7.93 40.05
N PRO A 111 -24.24 -6.74 39.43
CA PRO A 111 -24.42 -6.61 37.99
C PRO A 111 -23.29 -7.34 37.23
N LEU A 112 -23.64 -7.85 36.05
CA LEU A 112 -22.70 -8.53 35.16
C LEU A 112 -21.55 -7.59 34.76
N PRO A 113 -20.31 -8.11 34.64
CA PRO A 113 -19.18 -7.32 34.19
C PRO A 113 -19.34 -6.91 32.73
N LYS A 114 -18.73 -5.77 32.36
CA LYS A 114 -18.70 -5.31 30.97
C LYS A 114 -17.75 -6.19 30.16
N ILE A 115 -18.22 -6.64 29.00
CA ILE A 115 -17.43 -7.45 28.07
C ILE A 115 -16.59 -6.50 27.19
N PRO A 116 -15.27 -6.74 27.04
CA PRO A 116 -14.43 -5.97 26.12
C PRO A 116 -14.82 -6.25 24.65
N LEU A 117 -14.44 -5.35 23.74
CA LEU A 117 -14.61 -5.57 22.30
C LEU A 117 -13.74 -6.73 21.81
N ASP A 118 -14.17 -7.36 20.72
CA ASP A 118 -13.40 -8.40 20.04
C ASP A 118 -12.07 -7.86 19.50
N VAL A 119 -11.11 -8.78 19.32
CA VAL A 119 -9.74 -8.45 18.88
C VAL A 119 -9.76 -8.03 17.40
N THR A 120 -9.47 -6.76 17.15
CA THR A 120 -9.23 -6.23 15.79
C THR A 120 -7.80 -5.71 15.65
N PHE A 121 -7.26 -5.71 14.43
CA PHE A 121 -5.94 -5.13 14.14
C PHE A 121 -6.09 -3.80 13.39
N THR A 122 -5.16 -2.89 13.62
CA THR A 122 -5.02 -1.63 12.88
C THR A 122 -3.59 -1.54 12.34
N ALA A 123 -3.47 -1.38 11.02
CA ALA A 123 -2.17 -1.29 10.35
C ALA A 123 -1.81 0.17 10.07
N HIS A 124 -0.53 0.51 10.24
CA HIS A 124 0.03 1.82 9.90
C HIS A 124 1.49 1.66 9.47
N TRP A 125 2.02 2.67 8.79
CA TRP A 125 3.41 2.71 8.37
C TRP A 125 4.32 3.09 9.55
N LEU A 126 5.11 2.14 10.04
CA LEU A 126 6.10 2.39 11.09
C LEU A 126 7.34 3.13 10.55
N ALA A 127 7.79 2.79 9.35
CA ALA A 127 8.96 3.40 8.72
C ALA A 127 8.85 3.38 7.20
N ILE A 128 9.37 4.42 6.56
CA ILE A 128 9.55 4.55 5.11
C ILE A 128 11.01 4.95 4.89
N GLU A 129 11.76 4.18 4.11
CA GLU A 129 13.21 4.42 3.87
C GLU A 129 14.04 4.53 5.16
N GLY A 130 13.68 3.77 6.20
CA GLY A 130 14.34 3.81 7.51
C GLY A 130 14.01 5.04 8.37
N VAL A 131 13.15 5.95 7.88
CA VAL A 131 12.66 7.11 8.64
C VAL A 131 11.24 6.83 9.14
N GLN A 132 10.98 7.08 10.42
CA GLN A 132 9.66 6.94 10.98
C GLN A 132 8.79 8.16 10.62
N PRO A 133 7.64 8.00 9.95
CA PRO A 133 6.74 9.10 9.68
C PRO A 133 6.08 9.59 10.97
N ALA A 134 5.86 10.90 11.06
CA ALA A 134 5.20 11.54 12.20
C ALA A 134 3.67 11.39 12.12
N ILE A 135 3.18 10.16 12.25
CA ILE A 135 1.76 9.84 12.40
C ILE A 135 1.42 9.69 13.89
N PRO A 136 0.16 9.95 14.32
CA PRO A 136 -0.24 9.85 15.73
C PRO A 136 0.04 8.51 16.40
N GLN A 137 0.10 7.42 15.61
CA GLN A 137 0.39 6.07 16.09
C GLN A 137 1.88 5.82 16.35
N ASN A 138 2.78 6.60 15.72
CA ASN A 138 4.21 6.44 15.90
C ASN A 138 4.70 7.31 17.06
N PRO A 139 5.62 6.81 17.91
CA PRO A 139 6.17 7.58 19.01
C PRO A 139 6.98 8.76 18.49
N THR A 140 6.90 9.90 19.18
CA THR A 140 7.80 11.01 18.86
C THR A 140 9.23 10.68 19.34
N PRO A 141 10.27 11.32 18.78
CA PRO A 141 11.65 11.14 19.24
C PRO A 141 11.83 11.42 20.75
N SER A 142 11.03 12.33 21.30
CA SER A 142 10.98 12.65 22.73
C SER A 142 10.39 11.50 23.54
N ASP A 143 9.30 10.88 23.07
CA ASP A 143 8.66 9.74 23.72
C ASP A 143 9.55 8.49 23.69
N ALA A 144 10.21 8.22 22.57
CA ALA A 144 11.14 7.10 22.45
C ALA A 144 12.33 7.24 23.41
N LYS A 145 12.85 8.47 23.57
CA LYS A 145 13.90 8.76 24.56
C LYS A 145 13.37 8.59 25.98
N ALA A 146 12.16 9.05 26.27
CA ALA A 146 11.50 8.85 27.55
C ALA A 146 11.26 7.36 27.87
N GLU A 147 10.89 6.53 26.90
CA GLU A 147 10.75 5.08 27.08
C GLU A 147 12.10 4.41 27.38
N LEU A 148 13.14 4.74 26.62
CA LEU A 148 14.50 4.20 26.84
C LEU A 148 15.06 4.62 28.21
N LEU A 149 14.77 5.85 28.63
CA LEU A 149 15.13 6.37 29.95
C LEU A 149 14.26 5.73 31.04
N SER A 150 12.97 5.49 30.82
CA SER A 150 12.05 4.87 31.80
C SER A 150 12.38 3.41 32.08
N LYS A 151 12.94 2.67 31.11
CA LYS A 151 13.53 1.34 31.34
C LYS A 151 14.79 1.38 32.21
N ARG A 152 15.39 2.55 32.45
CA ARG A 152 16.60 2.73 33.26
C ARG A 152 16.42 3.66 34.48
N ALA A 153 15.34 4.41 34.57
CA ALA A 153 15.08 5.35 35.64
C ALA A 153 13.58 5.59 35.82
N LYS A 154 13.02 5.04 36.90
CA LYS A 154 11.95 5.75 37.60
C LYS A 154 12.57 7.05 38.09
N ASN A 155 12.24 8.20 37.48
CA ASN A 155 12.00 9.49 38.13
C ASN A 155 11.97 10.65 37.11
N HIS A 156 11.00 11.53 37.36
CA HIS A 156 10.76 12.86 36.80
C HIS A 156 10.00 13.01 35.48
N ALA A 157 8.76 13.47 35.66
CA ALA A 157 7.91 14.13 34.67
C ALA A 157 8.37 15.57 34.41
N SER A 158 8.21 16.02 33.17
CA SER A 158 7.83 17.40 32.85
C SER A 158 7.30 17.51 31.41
N SER A 159 6.26 18.32 31.30
CA SER A 159 5.46 18.68 30.14
C SER A 159 6.19 19.54 29.12
N ASN A 160 5.84 19.44 27.83
CA ASN A 160 5.31 20.55 27.04
C ASN A 160 5.13 20.25 25.55
N GLY A 161 4.04 20.77 24.99
CA GLY A 161 4.06 21.50 23.72
C GLY A 161 3.73 20.74 22.45
N ILE A 162 2.44 20.74 22.08
CA ILE A 162 1.95 20.42 20.74
C ILE A 162 2.33 21.56 19.81
N THR A 163 3.14 21.27 18.78
CA THR A 163 3.19 22.08 17.55
C THR A 163 3.20 21.14 16.35
N THR A 164 2.12 21.23 15.59
CA THR A 164 1.96 20.69 14.24
C THR A 164 3.10 21.17 13.37
N ASP A 165 3.94 20.27 12.86
CA ASP A 165 4.79 20.59 11.72
C ASP A 165 4.98 19.36 10.85
N GLN A 166 4.53 19.50 9.60
CA GLN A 166 4.76 18.55 8.54
C GLN A 166 6.27 18.33 8.41
N VAL A 167 6.72 17.10 8.62
CA VAL A 167 8.11 16.74 8.32
C VAL A 167 8.28 16.82 6.80
N ASN A 168 8.76 17.97 6.36
CA ASN A 168 9.42 18.12 5.08
C ASN A 168 10.56 17.11 5.05
N VAL A 169 10.38 16.01 4.33
CA VAL A 169 11.47 15.21 3.79
C VAL A 169 12.21 16.14 2.82
N LYS A 170 13.09 17.00 3.34
CA LYS A 170 14.04 17.78 2.55
C LYS A 170 15.11 16.78 2.10
N PRO A 171 15.14 16.36 0.82
CA PRO A 171 16.27 15.60 0.33
C PRO A 171 17.30 16.63 -0.11
N LEU A 172 18.11 17.10 0.84
CA LEU A 172 19.39 17.73 0.53
C LEU A 172 20.47 17.32 1.54
N VAL A 173 20.35 16.09 2.06
CA VAL A 173 21.49 15.39 2.63
C VAL A 173 22.07 14.61 1.47
N LYS A 174 23.32 14.91 1.08
CA LYS A 174 24.09 14.06 0.15
C LYS A 174 23.93 12.63 0.68
N HIS A 175 23.15 11.78 0.00
CA HIS A 175 23.04 10.39 0.42
C HIS A 175 24.48 9.86 0.50
N VAL A 176 24.76 9.06 1.53
CA VAL A 176 26.07 8.42 1.74
C VAL A 176 26.22 7.34 0.67
N LEU A 177 26.30 7.77 -0.58
CA LEU A 177 26.36 6.91 -1.74
C LEU A 177 27.80 6.47 -1.88
N SER A 178 28.02 5.14 -1.87
CA SER A 178 29.34 4.58 -2.13
C SER A 178 29.88 5.09 -3.48
N LYS A 179 31.20 5.24 -3.58
CA LYS A 179 31.87 5.60 -4.83
C LYS A 179 31.50 4.64 -5.97
N GLU A 180 31.29 3.35 -5.65
CA GLU A 180 30.86 2.33 -6.62
C GLU A 180 29.46 2.61 -7.16
N LEU A 181 28.52 2.98 -6.30
CA LEU A 181 27.14 3.30 -6.69
C LEU A 181 27.07 4.61 -7.49
N GLN A 182 27.94 5.58 -7.19
CA GLN A 182 28.10 6.79 -8.00
C GLN A 182 28.60 6.45 -9.41
N MET A 183 29.68 5.66 -9.51
CA MET A 183 30.21 5.23 -10.81
C MET A 183 29.20 4.38 -11.59
N TYR A 184 28.42 3.55 -10.90
CA TYR A 184 27.32 2.80 -11.52
C TYR A 184 26.23 3.73 -12.06
N PHE A 185 25.79 4.72 -11.26
CA PHE A 185 24.80 5.70 -11.70
C PHE A 185 25.28 6.49 -12.93
N GLU A 186 26.52 6.98 -12.90
CA GLU A 186 27.12 7.70 -14.02
C GLU A 186 27.16 6.82 -15.27
N ARG A 187 27.71 5.60 -15.16
CA ARG A 187 27.78 4.65 -16.29
C ARG A 187 26.42 4.30 -16.87
N ILE A 188 25.40 4.10 -16.04
CA ILE A 188 24.05 3.84 -16.54
C ILE A 188 23.46 5.06 -17.23
N THR A 189 23.63 6.26 -16.66
CA THR A 189 23.08 7.47 -17.28
C THR A 189 23.74 7.78 -18.63
N GLU A 190 25.02 7.44 -18.78
CA GLU A 190 25.74 7.51 -20.06
C GLU A 190 25.31 6.40 -21.02
N ALA A 191 25.22 5.15 -20.56
CA ALA A 191 24.85 4.00 -21.38
C ALA A 191 23.42 4.13 -21.95
N VAL A 192 22.48 4.69 -21.18
CA VAL A 192 21.11 4.92 -21.65
C VAL A 192 21.03 6.02 -22.73
N LEU A 193 22.00 6.93 -22.79
CA LEU A 193 22.09 7.98 -23.80
C LEU A 193 23.05 7.64 -24.96
N SER A 194 23.78 6.53 -24.87
CA SER A 194 24.72 6.10 -25.90
C SER A 194 23.98 5.57 -27.13
N GLU A 195 24.53 5.74 -28.33
CA GLU A 195 23.91 5.27 -29.58
C GLU A 195 23.98 3.73 -29.75
N ASP A 196 24.82 3.06 -28.94
CA ASP A 196 24.99 1.61 -28.96
C ASP A 196 23.79 0.89 -28.33
N GLU A 197 22.90 0.35 -29.18
CA GLU A 197 21.71 -0.41 -28.77
C GLU A 197 22.04 -1.58 -27.81
N ARG A 198 23.21 -2.22 -27.99
CA ARG A 198 23.68 -3.29 -27.09
C ARG A 198 23.95 -2.78 -25.68
N LEU A 199 24.61 -1.63 -25.53
CA LEU A 199 24.89 -1.04 -24.23
C LEU A 199 23.60 -0.54 -23.56
N GLN A 200 22.69 0.07 -24.34
CA GLN A 200 21.38 0.49 -23.85
C GLN A 200 20.56 -0.69 -23.32
N SER A 201 20.47 -1.79 -24.08
CA SER A 201 19.70 -2.98 -23.66
C SER A 201 20.26 -3.62 -22.38
N GLN A 202 21.59 -3.69 -22.25
CA GLN A 202 22.24 -4.18 -21.03
C GLN A 202 21.97 -3.27 -19.83
N ALA A 203 21.99 -1.94 -20.03
CA ALA A 203 21.65 -0.99 -18.97
C ALA A 203 20.19 -1.16 -18.51
N PHE A 204 19.24 -1.36 -19.43
CA PHE A 204 17.83 -1.60 -19.06
C PHE A 204 17.60 -2.93 -18.34
N GLU A 205 18.29 -4.00 -18.74
CA GLU A 205 18.19 -5.30 -18.08
C GLU A 205 18.80 -5.26 -16.66
N SER A 206 19.92 -4.55 -16.50
CA SER A 206 20.55 -4.27 -15.20
C SER A 206 19.55 -3.55 -14.28
N LEU A 207 18.94 -2.46 -14.74
CA LEU A 207 17.94 -1.71 -13.95
C LEU A 207 16.70 -2.54 -13.56
N ARG A 208 16.32 -3.53 -14.38
CA ARG A 208 15.16 -4.38 -14.14
C ARG A 208 15.43 -5.48 -13.11
N SER A 209 16.64 -6.00 -13.05
CA SER A 209 17.00 -7.17 -12.24
C SER A 209 17.74 -6.83 -10.95
N ASP A 210 18.48 -5.71 -10.92
CA ASP A 210 19.38 -5.39 -9.82
C ASP A 210 18.62 -5.05 -8.52
N PRO A 211 18.88 -5.75 -7.39
CA PRO A 211 18.21 -5.52 -6.11
C PRO A 211 18.83 -4.37 -5.29
N GLY A 212 20.07 -3.97 -5.60
CA GLY A 212 20.83 -2.98 -4.83
C GLY A 212 20.53 -1.51 -5.14
N LEU A 213 19.56 -1.23 -6.01
CA LEU A 213 19.33 0.11 -6.57
C LEU A 213 18.43 1.01 -5.72
N HIS A 214 17.98 0.53 -4.57
CA HIS A 214 17.03 1.25 -3.71
C HIS A 214 17.52 2.66 -3.34
N GLN A 215 18.79 2.81 -2.96
CA GLN A 215 19.37 4.12 -2.61
C GLN A 215 19.53 5.06 -3.83
N LEU A 216 19.61 4.50 -5.04
CA LEU A 216 19.75 5.25 -6.29
C LEU A 216 18.40 5.67 -6.88
N LEU A 217 17.31 5.05 -6.45
CA LEU A 217 15.97 5.28 -6.99
C LEU A 217 15.54 6.77 -6.96
N PRO A 218 15.73 7.54 -5.87
CA PRO A 218 15.38 8.97 -5.86
C PRO A 218 16.16 9.76 -6.92
N TYR A 219 17.43 9.39 -7.13
CA TYR A 219 18.31 10.03 -8.09
C TYR A 219 17.91 9.72 -9.53
N PHE A 220 17.53 8.47 -9.82
CA PHE A 220 16.99 8.10 -11.13
C PHE A 220 15.68 8.82 -11.43
N VAL A 221 14.75 8.89 -10.47
CA VAL A 221 13.47 9.60 -10.64
C VAL A 221 13.71 11.10 -10.88
N GLN A 222 14.62 11.72 -10.12
CA GLN A 222 15.00 13.12 -10.33
C GLN A 222 15.71 13.33 -11.68
N HIS A 223 16.56 12.40 -12.10
CA HIS A 223 17.24 12.44 -13.38
C HIS A 223 16.24 12.39 -14.54
N ILE A 224 15.29 11.44 -14.50
CA ILE A 224 14.20 11.33 -15.48
C ILE A 224 13.40 12.64 -15.53
N HIS A 225 12.99 13.16 -14.37
CA HIS A 225 12.24 14.41 -14.30
C HIS A 225 12.99 15.60 -14.92
N LYS A 226 14.28 15.76 -14.59
CA LYS A 226 15.12 16.83 -15.11
C LYS A 226 15.35 16.70 -16.61
N LYS A 227 15.70 15.50 -17.10
CA LYS A 227 15.96 15.26 -18.53
C LYS A 227 14.71 15.44 -19.39
N VAL A 228 13.56 14.94 -18.94
CA VAL A 228 12.28 15.13 -19.66
C VAL A 228 11.90 16.60 -19.75
N THR A 229 12.10 17.36 -18.68
CA THR A 229 11.76 18.81 -18.66
C THR A 229 12.72 19.64 -19.51
N GLN A 230 14.03 19.34 -19.46
CA GLN A 230 15.06 20.08 -20.19
C GLN A 230 15.07 19.74 -21.69
N ASN A 231 14.89 18.46 -22.04
CA ASN A 231 15.04 17.95 -23.41
C ASN A 231 13.70 17.51 -24.03
N HIS A 232 12.65 18.33 -23.88
CA HIS A 232 11.31 18.04 -24.41
C HIS A 232 11.22 18.01 -25.95
N LYS A 233 12.33 18.25 -26.66
CA LYS A 233 12.42 18.32 -28.12
C LYS A 233 13.17 17.15 -28.76
N ASN A 234 13.94 16.40 -27.98
CA ASN A 234 14.76 15.28 -28.48
C ASN A 234 14.02 13.97 -28.21
N LEU A 235 13.52 13.34 -29.28
CA LEU A 235 12.70 12.13 -29.18
C LEU A 235 13.46 10.96 -28.56
N ASP A 236 14.71 10.76 -28.97
CA ASP A 236 15.54 9.63 -28.52
C ASP A 236 15.79 9.69 -27.01
N VAL A 237 16.00 10.89 -26.47
CA VAL A 237 16.18 11.10 -25.03
C VAL A 237 14.88 10.80 -24.28
N LEU A 238 13.73 11.21 -24.81
CA LEU A 238 12.43 10.94 -24.17
C LEU A 238 12.11 9.44 -24.22
N GLU A 239 12.38 8.76 -25.33
CA GLU A 239 12.19 7.32 -25.45
C GLU A 239 13.12 6.54 -24.50
N ALA A 240 14.37 6.95 -24.39
CA ALA A 240 15.32 6.38 -23.44
C ALA A 240 14.87 6.57 -21.98
N MET A 241 14.36 7.76 -21.62
CA MET A 241 13.85 8.03 -20.27
C MET A 241 12.55 7.27 -19.96
N LEU A 242 11.62 7.13 -20.92
CA LEU A 242 10.42 6.31 -20.75
C LEU A 242 10.77 4.82 -20.60
N SER A 243 11.78 4.35 -21.35
CA SER A 243 12.27 2.96 -21.26
C SER A 243 13.01 2.70 -19.94
N MET A 244 13.74 3.70 -19.42
CA MET A 244 14.33 3.67 -18.09
C MET A 244 13.23 3.59 -17.02
N ALA A 245 12.20 4.44 -17.10
CA ALA A 245 11.07 4.42 -16.17
C ALA A 245 10.32 3.08 -16.18
N PHE A 246 10.10 2.50 -17.37
CA PHE A 246 9.49 1.17 -17.51
C PHE A 246 10.35 0.07 -16.88
N SER A 247 11.67 0.11 -17.07
CA SER A 247 12.58 -0.87 -16.50
C SER A 247 12.61 -0.80 -14.97
N LEU A 248 12.58 0.40 -14.40
CA LEU A 248 12.48 0.62 -12.95
C LEU A 248 11.15 0.14 -12.37
N LEU A 249 10.03 0.35 -13.07
CA LEU A 249 8.70 -0.08 -12.61
C LEU A 249 8.51 -1.60 -12.66
N ASN A 250 9.20 -2.29 -13.57
CA ASN A 250 9.13 -3.75 -13.66
C ASN A 250 10.06 -4.48 -12.67
N ASN A 251 10.89 -3.75 -11.93
CA ASN A 251 11.80 -4.35 -10.96
C ASN A 251 11.03 -4.72 -9.66
N LYS A 252 10.89 -6.01 -9.40
CA LYS A 252 10.18 -6.55 -8.23
C LYS A 252 10.87 -6.26 -6.89
N HIS A 253 12.16 -5.94 -6.92
CA HIS A 253 12.96 -5.69 -5.73
C HIS A 253 12.93 -4.23 -5.29
N LEU A 254 12.34 -3.33 -6.09
CA LEU A 254 12.28 -1.91 -5.79
C LEU A 254 10.91 -1.49 -5.27
N PHE A 255 10.90 -0.78 -4.15
CA PHE A 255 9.71 -0.13 -3.62
C PHE A 255 9.54 1.26 -4.26
N VAL A 256 8.88 1.32 -5.43
CA VAL A 256 8.70 2.56 -6.20
C VAL A 256 7.52 3.40 -5.72
N GLU A 257 6.64 2.83 -4.89
CA GLU A 257 5.41 3.45 -4.37
C GLU A 257 5.59 4.89 -3.84
N PRO A 258 6.61 5.19 -3.00
CA PRO A 258 6.80 6.55 -2.47
C PRO A 258 7.07 7.58 -3.56
N TYR A 259 7.66 7.16 -4.69
CA TYR A 259 8.12 8.05 -5.76
C TYR A 259 7.15 8.17 -6.94
N LEU A 260 6.04 7.42 -6.93
CA LEU A 260 5.04 7.45 -8.02
C LEU A 260 4.53 8.87 -8.29
N HIS A 261 4.27 9.64 -7.23
CA HIS A 261 3.77 11.02 -7.35
C HIS A 261 4.77 11.97 -8.07
N GLN A 262 6.08 11.65 -8.03
CA GLN A 262 7.13 12.40 -8.72
C GLN A 262 7.41 11.87 -10.13
N LEU A 263 7.19 10.56 -10.36
CA LEU A 263 7.40 9.90 -11.66
C LEU A 263 6.23 10.12 -12.64
N ILE A 264 4.99 10.25 -12.15
CA ILE A 264 3.80 10.42 -13.00
C ILE A 264 3.79 11.75 -13.78
N PRO A 265 4.11 12.92 -13.19
CA PRO A 265 4.12 14.19 -13.93
C PRO A 265 5.01 14.20 -15.18
N PRO A 266 6.28 13.74 -15.17
CA PRO A 266 7.09 13.73 -16.40
C PRO A 266 6.52 12.77 -17.46
N ILE A 267 5.96 11.62 -17.07
CA ILE A 267 5.32 10.71 -18.04
C ILE A 267 4.06 11.35 -18.65
N LEU A 268 3.24 12.02 -17.83
CA LEU A 268 2.08 12.77 -18.31
C LEU A 268 2.48 13.94 -19.22
N SER A 269 3.60 14.61 -18.94
CA SER A 269 4.14 15.65 -19.83
C SER A 269 4.59 15.09 -21.18
N CYS A 270 5.17 13.89 -21.23
CA CYS A 270 5.46 13.19 -22.48
C CYS A 270 4.20 12.77 -23.24
N LEU A 271 3.10 12.50 -22.53
CA LEU A 271 1.83 12.11 -23.15
C LEU A 271 1.03 13.30 -23.68
N VAL A 272 0.91 14.36 -22.87
CA VAL A 272 0.01 15.52 -23.06
C VAL A 272 0.80 16.79 -23.47
N GLY A 273 2.08 16.64 -23.84
CA GLY A 273 2.95 17.74 -24.24
C GLY A 273 2.49 18.44 -25.53
N ARG A 274 2.50 19.78 -25.51
CA ARG A 274 2.05 20.63 -26.65
C ARG A 274 2.90 20.43 -27.90
N THR A 275 4.21 20.30 -27.74
CA THR A 275 5.20 20.11 -28.82
C THR A 275 6.33 19.23 -28.30
N ILE A 276 6.36 17.97 -28.74
CA ILE A 276 7.40 16.99 -28.35
C ILE A 276 8.59 17.03 -29.34
N CYS A 277 8.39 17.63 -30.52
CA CYS A 277 9.39 17.69 -31.59
C CYS A 277 9.45 19.11 -32.18
N GLU A 278 10.63 19.50 -32.66
CA GLU A 278 10.78 20.73 -33.47
C GLU A 278 10.23 20.54 -34.89
N ASN A 279 10.21 19.30 -35.42
CA ASN A 279 9.69 18.96 -36.74
C ASN A 279 8.72 17.74 -36.68
N PRO A 280 7.40 17.96 -36.67
CA PRO A 280 6.38 16.89 -36.65
C PRO A 280 6.34 15.96 -37.88
N GLN A 281 7.07 16.30 -38.97
CA GLN A 281 6.98 15.60 -40.26
C GLN A 281 8.01 14.47 -40.45
N THR A 282 9.10 14.44 -39.67
CA THR A 282 10.19 13.47 -39.83
C THR A 282 10.38 12.54 -38.64
N GLN A 283 9.71 12.83 -37.51
CA GLN A 283 9.92 12.11 -36.25
C GLN A 283 8.62 11.44 -35.76
N ASP A 284 8.74 10.17 -35.34
CA ASP A 284 7.66 9.33 -34.84
C ASP A 284 7.22 9.70 -33.42
N HIS A 285 6.75 10.93 -33.24
CA HIS A 285 6.15 11.41 -32.00
C HIS A 285 4.91 10.60 -31.54
N TRP A 286 4.32 9.78 -32.41
CA TRP A 286 3.16 8.93 -32.12
C TRP A 286 3.54 7.72 -31.25
N SER A 287 4.66 7.06 -31.55
CA SER A 287 5.10 5.85 -30.84
C SER A 287 5.49 6.15 -29.39
N THR A 288 6.18 7.28 -29.16
CA THR A 288 6.56 7.74 -27.82
C THR A 288 5.35 8.04 -26.95
N ARG A 289 4.29 8.65 -27.51
CA ARG A 289 3.03 8.86 -26.78
C ARG A 289 2.33 7.55 -26.44
N GLN A 290 2.31 6.59 -27.37
CA GLN A 290 1.73 5.28 -27.11
C GLN A 290 2.50 4.51 -26.02
N ARG A 291 3.84 4.62 -26.00
CA ARG A 291 4.68 4.05 -24.94
C ARG A 291 4.39 4.71 -23.59
N ALA A 292 4.27 6.04 -23.55
CA ALA A 292 3.91 6.77 -22.33
C ALA A 292 2.50 6.39 -21.81
N ALA A 293 1.53 6.22 -22.70
CA ALA A 293 0.19 5.76 -22.34
C ALA A 293 0.20 4.34 -21.76
N THR A 294 0.94 3.43 -22.38
CA THR A 294 1.11 2.05 -21.88
C THR A 294 1.79 2.02 -20.52
N LEU A 295 2.76 2.90 -20.30
CA LEU A 295 3.44 3.04 -19.00
C LEU A 295 2.48 3.53 -17.91
N ILE A 296 1.66 4.54 -18.19
CA ILE A 296 0.64 5.04 -17.26
C ILE A 296 -0.39 3.95 -16.95
N ALA A 297 -0.83 3.21 -17.96
CA ALA A 297 -1.74 2.09 -17.77
C ALA A 297 -1.15 1.01 -16.84
N ASN A 298 0.12 0.65 -17.04
CA ASN A 298 0.82 -0.29 -16.16
C ASN A 298 0.88 0.21 -14.72
N ILE A 299 1.16 1.51 -14.51
CA ILE A 299 1.14 2.14 -13.18
C ILE A 299 -0.27 2.07 -12.57
N CYS A 300 -1.32 2.39 -13.34
CA CYS A 300 -2.70 2.33 -12.87
C CYS A 300 -3.14 0.90 -12.49
N HIS A 301 -2.76 -0.11 -13.28
CA HIS A 301 -3.12 -1.51 -12.99
C HIS A 301 -2.36 -2.08 -11.79
N GLN A 302 -1.07 -1.76 -11.63
CA GLN A 302 -0.26 -2.25 -10.51
C GLN A 302 -0.62 -1.55 -9.20
N TYR A 303 -0.75 -0.22 -9.22
CA TYR A 303 -0.86 0.59 -8.00
C TYR A 303 -2.27 1.14 -7.73
N GLY A 304 -3.22 0.98 -8.65
CA GLY A 304 -4.59 1.48 -8.49
C GLY A 304 -5.34 0.87 -7.30
N LYS A 305 -5.02 -0.36 -6.90
CA LYS A 305 -5.59 -1.00 -5.70
C LYS A 305 -5.06 -0.40 -4.40
N ALA A 306 -3.77 -0.04 -4.37
CA ALA A 306 -3.14 0.55 -3.19
C ALA A 306 -3.51 2.03 -3.02
N TYR A 307 -3.67 2.76 -4.13
CA TYR A 307 -3.93 4.19 -4.13
C TYR A 307 -5.21 4.56 -4.89
N HIS A 308 -6.32 4.61 -4.17
CA HIS A 308 -7.64 4.97 -4.73
C HIS A 308 -7.70 6.38 -5.36
N THR A 309 -6.79 7.29 -4.99
CA THR A 309 -6.73 8.66 -5.53
C THR A 309 -5.95 8.77 -6.85
N LEU A 310 -5.15 7.75 -7.20
CA LEU A 310 -4.25 7.78 -8.34
C LEU A 310 -5.00 7.82 -9.67
N GLN A 311 -5.88 6.84 -9.87
CA GLN A 311 -6.64 6.68 -11.10
C GLN A 311 -7.58 7.88 -11.37
N PRO A 312 -8.37 8.40 -10.40
CA PRO A 312 -9.17 9.60 -10.61
C PRO A 312 -8.33 10.84 -10.97
N ARG A 313 -7.14 11.01 -10.35
CA ARG A 313 -6.26 12.17 -10.63
C ARG A 313 -5.73 12.15 -12.05
N ILE A 314 -5.22 11.00 -12.51
CA ILE A 314 -4.70 10.83 -13.88
C ILE A 314 -5.83 11.03 -14.90
N THR A 315 -6.96 10.36 -14.66
CA THR A 315 -8.12 10.39 -15.54
C THR A 315 -8.69 11.81 -15.68
N LYS A 316 -8.77 12.57 -14.58
CA LYS A 316 -9.19 13.99 -14.60
C LYS A 316 -8.23 14.87 -15.41
N THR A 317 -6.92 14.62 -15.30
CA THR A 317 -5.91 15.36 -16.09
C THR A 317 -6.05 15.08 -17.59
N LEU A 318 -6.25 13.82 -17.98
CA LEU A 318 -6.44 13.42 -19.38
C LEU A 318 -7.77 13.93 -19.94
N LEU A 319 -8.87 13.82 -19.18
CA LEU A 319 -10.18 14.34 -19.59
C LEU A 319 -10.15 15.85 -19.83
N ARG A 320 -9.48 16.61 -18.94
CA ARG A 320 -9.30 18.06 -19.13
C ARG A 320 -8.50 18.38 -20.39
N ALA A 321 -7.53 17.54 -20.76
CA ALA A 321 -6.76 17.72 -21.98
C ALA A 321 -7.54 17.31 -23.24
N PHE A 322 -8.47 16.36 -23.13
CA PHE A 322 -9.35 15.91 -24.19
C PHE A 322 -10.45 16.93 -24.54
N LEU A 323 -11.10 17.53 -23.52
CA LEU A 323 -12.24 18.44 -23.72
C LEU A 323 -11.86 19.88 -24.10
N ASP A 324 -10.58 20.26 -23.99
CA ASP A 324 -10.11 21.63 -24.23
C ASP A 324 -9.85 21.86 -25.75
N PRO A 325 -10.68 22.68 -26.43
CA PRO A 325 -10.57 22.90 -27.89
C PRO A 325 -9.36 23.76 -28.28
N ALA A 326 -8.75 24.49 -27.32
CA ALA A 326 -7.61 25.34 -27.57
C ALA A 326 -6.27 24.57 -27.66
N ARG A 327 -6.27 23.29 -27.28
CA ARG A 327 -5.07 22.44 -27.29
C ARG A 327 -4.79 21.84 -28.68
N PRO A 328 -3.52 21.54 -29.00
CA PRO A 328 -3.19 20.86 -30.26
C PRO A 328 -3.80 19.46 -30.33
N LEU A 329 -4.12 19.02 -31.56
CA LEU A 329 -4.66 17.67 -31.82
C LEU A 329 -3.72 16.57 -31.30
N THR A 330 -2.41 16.78 -31.35
CA THR A 330 -1.42 15.83 -30.80
C THR A 330 -1.55 15.57 -29.30
N THR A 331 -1.98 16.58 -28.53
CA THR A 331 -2.26 16.47 -27.09
C THR A 331 -3.56 15.70 -26.84
N GLN A 332 -4.55 15.91 -27.70
CA GLN A 332 -5.84 15.22 -27.62
C GLN A 332 -5.66 13.74 -27.98
N TYR A 333 -4.86 13.42 -29.00
CA TYR A 333 -4.47 12.05 -29.34
C TYR A 333 -3.85 11.30 -28.16
N GLY A 334 -2.88 11.91 -27.48
CA GLY A 334 -2.26 11.32 -26.29
C GLY A 334 -3.27 11.09 -25.16
N SER A 335 -4.25 11.98 -25.02
CA SER A 335 -5.32 11.84 -24.02
C SER A 335 -6.26 10.69 -24.35
N ILE A 336 -6.64 10.51 -25.62
CA ILE A 336 -7.50 9.42 -26.10
C ILE A 336 -6.82 8.06 -25.84
N ILE A 337 -5.57 7.89 -26.26
CA ILE A 337 -4.85 6.62 -26.07
C ILE A 337 -4.53 6.37 -24.58
N GLY A 338 -4.23 7.43 -23.83
CA GLY A 338 -4.05 7.32 -22.38
C GLY A 338 -5.28 6.76 -21.69
N LEU A 339 -6.47 7.30 -22.02
CA LEU A 339 -7.74 6.83 -21.47
C LEU A 339 -8.10 5.41 -21.95
N ASP A 340 -7.83 5.10 -23.22
CA ASP A 340 -7.99 3.75 -23.80
C ASP A 340 -7.23 2.69 -23.00
N LYS A 341 -5.94 2.95 -22.74
CA LYS A 341 -5.08 1.97 -22.07
C LYS A 341 -5.32 1.83 -20.57
N ILE A 342 -5.91 2.82 -19.89
CA ILE A 342 -6.20 2.73 -18.45
C ILE A 342 -7.30 1.70 -18.16
N GLY A 343 -8.31 1.62 -19.02
CA GLY A 343 -9.40 0.67 -18.86
C GLY A 343 -10.65 1.06 -19.63
N THR A 344 -11.37 0.04 -20.07
CA THR A 344 -12.60 0.14 -20.86
C THR A 344 -13.75 0.80 -20.11
N GLU A 345 -13.92 0.53 -18.82
CA GLU A 345 -14.91 1.23 -17.99
C GLU A 345 -14.66 2.76 -17.96
N VAL A 346 -13.39 3.17 -17.96
CA VAL A 346 -13.02 4.59 -18.00
C VAL A 346 -13.37 5.18 -19.36
N THR A 347 -13.10 4.45 -20.45
CA THR A 347 -13.48 4.91 -21.80
C THR A 347 -14.99 4.99 -22.00
N ARG A 348 -15.74 4.04 -21.43
CA ARG A 348 -17.21 3.99 -21.45
C ARG A 348 -17.81 5.24 -20.80
N VAL A 349 -17.37 5.54 -19.58
CA VAL A 349 -17.95 6.64 -18.80
C VAL A 349 -17.48 8.01 -19.31
N LEU A 350 -16.26 8.13 -19.82
CA LEU A 350 -15.65 9.44 -20.11
C LEU A 350 -15.53 9.78 -21.58
N ILE A 351 -15.22 8.80 -22.44
CA ILE A 351 -15.06 9.06 -23.87
C ILE A 351 -16.44 9.05 -24.51
N ALA A 352 -17.22 7.97 -24.38
CA ALA A 352 -18.49 7.77 -25.08
C ALA A 352 -19.44 9.00 -25.06
N PRO A 353 -19.80 9.60 -23.91
CA PRO A 353 -20.72 10.76 -23.90
C PRO A 353 -20.12 12.03 -24.52
N ASN A 354 -18.79 12.13 -24.57
CA ASN A 354 -18.08 13.32 -25.03
C ASN A 354 -17.59 13.21 -26.49
N ILE A 355 -17.78 12.07 -27.17
CA ILE A 355 -17.34 11.87 -28.56
C ILE A 355 -18.04 12.86 -29.49
N LYS A 356 -19.35 13.06 -29.34
CA LYS A 356 -20.12 13.99 -30.19
C LYS A 356 -19.57 15.42 -30.11
N PHE A 357 -19.40 15.91 -28.88
CA PHE A 357 -18.84 17.24 -28.63
C PHE A 357 -17.42 17.39 -29.21
N TYR A 358 -16.58 16.36 -29.08
CA TYR A 358 -15.23 16.36 -29.63
C TYR A 358 -15.22 16.37 -31.17
N THR A 359 -16.15 15.63 -31.78
CA THR A 359 -16.25 15.49 -33.24
C THR A 359 -16.66 16.80 -33.90
N GLU A 360 -17.68 17.45 -33.36
CA GLU A 360 -18.21 18.72 -33.86
C GLU A 360 -17.22 19.88 -33.63
N ASN A 361 -16.61 19.97 -32.45
CA ASN A 361 -15.79 21.13 -32.09
C ASN A 361 -14.30 21.01 -32.43
N CYS A 362 -13.71 19.81 -32.40
CA CYS A 362 -12.26 19.64 -32.57
C CYS A 362 -11.88 18.98 -33.90
N LEU A 363 -12.56 17.88 -34.26
CA LEU A 363 -12.23 17.12 -35.47
C LEU A 363 -12.66 17.82 -36.75
N GLN A 364 -13.87 18.39 -36.80
CA GLN A 364 -14.32 19.11 -37.99
C GLN A 364 -13.47 20.36 -38.27
N LEU A 365 -13.04 21.10 -37.25
CA LEU A 365 -12.11 22.23 -37.40
C LEU A 365 -10.71 21.78 -37.88
N GLY A 366 -10.27 20.58 -37.50
CA GLY A 366 -8.99 20.00 -37.93
C GLY A 366 -9.01 19.52 -39.38
N LEU A 367 -10.07 18.81 -39.77
CA LEU A 367 -10.25 18.25 -41.13
C LEU A 367 -10.50 19.34 -42.18
N ASN A 368 -11.16 20.43 -41.81
CA ASN A 368 -11.44 21.56 -42.71
C ASN A 368 -10.28 22.58 -42.78
N SER A 369 -9.16 22.33 -42.08
CA SER A 369 -8.02 23.24 -42.07
C SER A 369 -7.08 23.03 -43.27
N ALA A 370 -6.52 24.12 -43.82
CA ALA A 370 -5.67 24.09 -45.01
C ALA A 370 -4.28 23.44 -44.80
N ASN A 371 -3.92 23.10 -43.55
CA ASN A 371 -2.61 22.55 -43.21
C ASN A 371 -2.60 21.02 -43.32
N SER A 372 -1.89 20.47 -44.30
CA SER A 372 -1.74 19.02 -44.52
C SER A 372 -1.33 18.25 -43.25
N ALA A 373 -0.45 18.82 -42.42
CA ALA A 373 -0.04 18.20 -41.14
C ALA A 373 -1.19 18.10 -40.12
N ARG A 374 -2.05 19.13 -40.04
CA ARG A 374 -3.19 19.14 -39.11
C ARG A 374 -4.30 18.18 -39.55
N VAL A 375 -4.44 17.99 -40.86
CA VAL A 375 -5.32 16.97 -41.44
C VAL A 375 -4.80 15.56 -41.12
N GLN A 376 -3.49 15.31 -41.23
CA GLN A 376 -2.89 14.03 -40.83
C GLN A 376 -3.04 13.74 -39.32
N GLU A 377 -2.84 14.74 -38.46
CA GLU A 377 -3.09 14.62 -37.02
C GLU A 377 -4.56 14.32 -36.72
N ALA A 378 -5.49 14.98 -37.40
CA ALA A 378 -6.92 14.73 -37.26
C ALA A 378 -7.31 13.32 -37.71
N LEU A 379 -6.72 12.82 -38.81
CA LEU A 379 -6.90 11.43 -39.26
C LEU A 379 -6.39 10.42 -38.23
N LYS A 380 -5.26 10.69 -37.57
CA LYS A 380 -4.72 9.82 -36.52
C LYS A 380 -5.58 9.85 -35.26
N CYS A 381 -6.13 11.01 -34.86
CA CYS A 381 -7.13 11.08 -33.78
C CYS A 381 -8.40 10.29 -34.13
N LYS A 382 -8.87 10.41 -35.38
CA LYS A 382 -10.03 9.65 -35.89
C LYS A 382 -9.77 8.14 -35.82
N GLU A 383 -8.61 7.68 -36.29
CA GLU A 383 -8.20 6.28 -36.21
C GLU A 383 -8.15 5.80 -34.75
N ALA A 384 -7.57 6.60 -33.84
CA ALA A 384 -7.51 6.27 -32.42
C ALA A 384 -8.90 6.14 -31.79
N LEU A 385 -9.83 7.07 -32.05
CA LEU A 385 -11.21 6.97 -31.54
C LEU A 385 -11.93 5.73 -32.06
N VAL A 386 -11.72 5.38 -33.33
CA VAL A 386 -12.25 4.15 -33.90
C VAL A 386 -11.69 2.93 -33.17
N THR A 387 -10.39 2.88 -32.86
CA THR A 387 -9.80 1.78 -32.07
C THR A 387 -10.35 1.71 -30.64
N VAL A 388 -10.64 2.85 -30.01
CA VAL A 388 -11.28 2.87 -28.68
C VAL A 388 -12.68 2.26 -28.74
N LEU A 389 -13.47 2.64 -29.73
CA LEU A 389 -14.81 2.07 -29.93
C LEU A 389 -14.77 0.56 -30.19
N ASP A 390 -13.71 0.06 -30.82
CA ASP A 390 -13.51 -1.38 -30.99
C ASP A 390 -13.24 -2.10 -29.70
N HIS A 391 -12.35 -1.56 -28.87
CA HIS A 391 -12.04 -2.16 -27.57
C HIS A 391 -13.26 -2.18 -26.65
N ILE A 392 -14.12 -1.15 -26.71
CA ILE A 392 -15.40 -1.13 -25.99
C ILE A 392 -16.29 -2.27 -26.49
N ALA A 393 -16.52 -2.34 -27.81
CA ALA A 393 -17.40 -3.35 -28.38
C ALA A 393 -16.89 -4.80 -28.18
N GLU A 394 -15.58 -5.02 -28.21
CA GLU A 394 -14.98 -6.33 -27.94
C GLU A 394 -15.17 -6.80 -26.50
N GLN A 395 -15.19 -5.87 -25.54
CA GLN A 395 -15.47 -6.25 -24.16
C GLN A 395 -16.95 -6.53 -23.91
N ASP A 396 -17.85 -5.78 -24.52
CA ASP A 396 -19.28 -6.08 -24.45
C ASP A 396 -19.58 -7.45 -25.05
N ASP A 397 -18.94 -7.81 -26.17
CA ASP A 397 -19.03 -9.17 -26.74
C ASP A 397 -18.55 -10.25 -25.75
N ILE A 398 -17.50 -9.98 -24.96
CA ILE A 398 -17.00 -10.94 -23.95
C ILE A 398 -17.98 -11.06 -22.77
N VAL A 399 -18.58 -9.97 -22.32
CA VAL A 399 -19.60 -9.97 -21.26
C VAL A 399 -20.85 -10.69 -21.74
N LEU A 400 -21.36 -10.35 -22.93
CA LEU A 400 -22.50 -11.00 -23.58
C LEU A 400 -22.24 -12.50 -23.82
N LYS A 401 -21.02 -12.91 -24.19
CA LYS A 401 -20.66 -14.33 -24.34
C LYS A 401 -20.56 -15.06 -23.00
N ARG A 402 -20.15 -14.39 -21.93
CA ARG A 402 -20.17 -14.96 -20.56
C ARG A 402 -21.61 -15.16 -20.08
N GLU A 403 -22.50 -14.21 -20.34
CA GLU A 403 -23.92 -14.32 -19.98
C GLU A 403 -24.68 -15.31 -20.86
N LYS A 404 -24.38 -15.39 -22.16
CA LYS A 404 -24.97 -16.38 -23.09
C LYS A 404 -24.44 -17.81 -22.87
N SER A 405 -23.33 -18.02 -22.16
CA SER A 405 -22.84 -19.37 -21.85
C SER A 405 -23.71 -20.15 -20.82
N GLU A 406 -24.77 -19.53 -20.28
CA GLU A 406 -25.80 -20.20 -19.46
C GLU A 406 -27.11 -20.53 -20.22
N HIS A 407 -27.25 -20.15 -21.50
CA HIS A 407 -28.42 -20.50 -22.33
C HIS A 407 -28.02 -20.84 -23.78
N ASP A 408 -28.35 -22.05 -24.20
CA ASP A 408 -28.07 -22.61 -25.52
C ASP A 408 -28.65 -21.82 -26.71
N MET A 409 -28.02 -22.08 -27.86
CA MET A 409 -28.37 -21.82 -29.26
C MET A 409 -27.83 -20.55 -29.92
N GLU A 410 -26.89 -20.81 -30.85
CA GLU A 410 -26.41 -19.92 -31.90
C GLU A 410 -27.57 -19.51 -32.81
N GLU A 411 -27.99 -18.25 -32.74
CA GLU A 411 -28.66 -17.57 -33.84
C GLU A 411 -27.70 -16.53 -34.43
N ASP A 412 -27.41 -16.66 -35.72
CA ASP A 412 -26.70 -15.66 -36.51
C ASP A 412 -27.49 -14.34 -36.49
N ASP A 413 -27.00 -13.37 -35.72
CA ASP A 413 -27.60 -12.05 -35.58
C ASP A 413 -27.57 -11.31 -36.95
N PRO A 414 -28.72 -10.88 -37.50
CA PRO A 414 -28.79 -10.27 -38.83
C PRO A 414 -28.21 -8.85 -38.84
N ALA A 415 -27.82 -8.40 -40.04
CA ALA A 415 -27.19 -7.12 -40.29
C ALA A 415 -27.93 -5.91 -39.65
N PRO A 416 -27.19 -4.88 -39.19
CA PRO A 416 -27.77 -3.76 -38.44
C PRO A 416 -28.76 -2.96 -39.29
N SER A 417 -29.91 -2.66 -38.70
CA SER A 417 -31.00 -1.89 -39.30
C SER A 417 -30.53 -0.45 -39.61
N GLU A 418 -31.10 0.20 -40.63
CA GLU A 418 -30.75 1.59 -40.97
C GLU A 418 -31.03 2.59 -39.83
N GLU A 419 -31.93 2.25 -38.92
CA GLU A 419 -32.25 3.04 -37.72
C GLU A 419 -31.12 2.98 -36.68
N GLU A 420 -30.53 1.80 -36.47
CA GLU A 420 -29.37 1.60 -35.58
C GLU A 420 -28.15 2.37 -36.10
N LYS A 421 -27.97 2.41 -37.43
CA LYS A 421 -26.92 3.23 -38.04
C LYS A 421 -27.13 4.72 -37.82
N LYS A 422 -28.37 5.21 -37.91
CA LYS A 422 -28.70 6.62 -37.63
C LYS A 422 -28.48 6.98 -36.15
N GLN A 423 -28.87 6.11 -35.23
CA GLN A 423 -28.63 6.32 -33.79
C GLN A 423 -27.13 6.33 -33.45
N LEU A 424 -26.35 5.43 -34.03
CA LEU A 424 -24.88 5.44 -33.89
C LEU A 424 -24.27 6.73 -34.45
N ILE A 425 -24.75 7.20 -35.61
CA ILE A 425 -24.29 8.45 -36.21
C ILE A 425 -24.66 9.66 -35.34
N ASP A 426 -25.85 9.67 -34.74
CA ASP A 426 -26.28 10.73 -33.82
C ASP A 426 -25.48 10.74 -32.51
N PHE A 427 -25.00 9.58 -32.05
CA PHE A 427 -24.23 9.43 -30.81
C PHE A 427 -22.73 9.69 -31.00
N VAL A 428 -22.13 9.17 -32.07
CA VAL A 428 -20.67 9.20 -32.32
C VAL A 428 -20.27 10.35 -33.26
N GLY A 429 -21.22 10.91 -34.00
CA GLY A 429 -21.00 11.96 -35.01
C GLY A 429 -20.73 11.41 -36.41
N GLU A 430 -21.19 12.15 -37.44
CA GLU A 430 -21.21 11.71 -38.85
C GLU A 430 -19.85 11.21 -39.37
N THR A 431 -18.75 11.89 -39.03
CA THR A 431 -17.42 11.58 -39.57
C THR A 431 -16.77 10.35 -38.95
N ILE A 432 -17.04 10.05 -37.68
CA ILE A 432 -16.51 8.86 -36.98
C ILE A 432 -17.44 7.66 -37.24
N GLY A 433 -18.76 7.87 -37.22
CA GLY A 433 -19.75 6.84 -37.53
C GLY A 433 -19.54 6.24 -38.93
N GLN A 434 -19.30 7.08 -39.95
CA GLN A 434 -18.99 6.60 -41.30
C GLN A 434 -17.71 5.76 -41.36
N ALA A 435 -16.62 6.19 -40.70
CA ALA A 435 -15.37 5.42 -40.69
C ALA A 435 -15.41 4.16 -39.83
N TYR A 436 -16.29 4.11 -38.83
CA TYR A 436 -16.55 2.90 -38.07
C TYR A 436 -17.33 1.88 -38.92
N LEU A 437 -18.29 2.34 -39.72
CA LEU A 437 -19.11 1.52 -40.63
C LEU A 437 -18.36 1.03 -41.87
N GLU A 438 -17.33 1.75 -42.33
CA GLU A 438 -16.48 1.36 -43.47
C GLU A 438 -15.56 0.16 -43.17
N LYS A 439 -15.26 -0.15 -41.90
CA LYS A 439 -14.46 -1.34 -41.55
C LYS A 439 -15.34 -2.60 -41.51
N GLU A 440 -15.16 -3.47 -42.50
CA GLU A 440 -16.06 -4.57 -42.90
C GLU A 440 -16.46 -5.60 -41.81
N ASN A 441 -15.76 -5.69 -40.68
CA ASN A 441 -15.98 -6.73 -39.65
C ASN A 441 -16.79 -6.31 -38.41
N ARG A 442 -17.49 -5.16 -38.42
CA ARG A 442 -18.03 -4.54 -37.17
C ARG A 442 -19.54 -4.43 -37.11
N LYS A 443 -20.26 -5.09 -38.02
CA LYS A 443 -21.73 -4.97 -38.15
C LYS A 443 -22.51 -5.57 -36.97
N SER A 444 -21.99 -6.61 -36.30
CA SER A 444 -22.61 -7.18 -35.07
C SER A 444 -22.33 -6.34 -33.82
N ARG A 445 -21.23 -5.56 -33.83
CA ARG A 445 -20.72 -4.76 -32.72
C ARG A 445 -21.44 -3.42 -32.50
N VAL A 446 -22.39 -3.10 -33.37
CA VAL A 446 -23.14 -1.84 -33.35
C VAL A 446 -24.24 -1.87 -32.27
N LYS A 447 -24.85 -3.03 -32.00
CA LYS A 447 -25.92 -3.16 -30.99
C LYS A 447 -25.44 -2.88 -29.57
N SER A 448 -24.27 -3.41 -29.18
CA SER A 448 -23.67 -3.17 -27.85
C SER A 448 -23.31 -1.70 -27.61
N LEU A 449 -22.83 -0.99 -28.63
CA LEU A 449 -22.55 0.45 -28.57
C LEU A 449 -23.82 1.31 -28.47
N ILE A 450 -24.97 0.80 -28.92
CA ILE A 450 -26.27 1.49 -28.82
C ILE A 450 -26.90 1.27 -27.45
N GLU A 451 -26.82 0.07 -26.87
CA GLU A 451 -27.24 -0.19 -25.47
C GLU A 451 -26.46 0.65 -24.46
N LEU A 452 -25.23 1.02 -24.79
CA LEU A 452 -24.39 1.95 -24.04
C LEU A 452 -24.87 3.41 -24.06
N ALA A 453 -25.64 3.79 -25.09
CA ALA A 453 -26.17 5.14 -25.27
C ALA A 453 -27.57 5.35 -24.67
N ALA A 454 -28.27 4.25 -24.33
CA ALA A 454 -29.54 4.23 -23.60
C ALA A 454 -29.31 4.25 -22.08
#